data_AF-A0AAX1EEK7-F1
#
_entry.id   AF-A0AAX1EEK7-F1
#
_cell.length_a   1.000
_cell.length_b   1.000
_cell.length_c   1.000
_cell.angle_alpha   90.00
_cell.angle_beta   90.00
_cell.angle_gamma   90.00
#
_symmetry.space_group_name_H-M   'P 1'
#
loop_
_entity.id
_entity.type
_entity.pdbx_description
1 polymer ?
#
loop_
_entity_poly.entity_id
_entity_poly.type
_entity_poly.pdbx_seq_one_letter_code
_entity_poly.pdbx_strand_id
1 'polypeptide(L)'
;MAILFYVEGLSDGFGDYLFGLKAVHQLKKSLAERGYSDDIFLVTHQEGKKIIQDLGSDKEFGVTVLSREDYDALSKEGSFTLDYYIEGPVMTTTRIPLEPHTPILLLSEYSSFGSVYLESDNLKKSFKKYQDVQSIYSGLRIRSDEKGILISEELVNLTEARKHNDLSFRAHYWQELNLPLRSNSSIEDYHQSTELSFQYSYDYPENSCKRFLSIHLWFNQNSSKNQDIVAIGKNKDKKREALSSVLPELIQSGFGKVLFIDLETGKEEMLHDNGEKNARTYRLFFGKRLTHRQMMALNALSGELCGVRGDQSHGEALSAQKLIVYDCASHKEDYAKGVISCLHALSEDENVRELLHLLQYAELNPKNTNFNEKQFLRLKTLLSNPEVMQKYKEACAKIPQQFNLGAAIADVVIQAFLARQNYRNMLSKFHDLRKAYPKIGFKKKMMFLTNEQRFESVNETEKFIAQLNLELQQHQITYKMAFSSLSEHVEQQIKHILTDHEGNSEHKGRRLLEKNVSRLAELYKKMLPEEKEDFSMERPFSKSMS
;
A
#
# COMPACT_ATOMS: atom_id res chain seq x y z
N MET A 1 20.51 -2.86 0.93
CA MET A 1 19.34 -3.38 0.20
C MET A 1 18.32 -2.26 0.23
N ALA A 2 17.70 -1.95 -0.91
CA ALA A 2 16.84 -0.77 -1.04
C ALA A 2 15.57 -1.06 -1.85
N ILE A 3 14.49 -0.41 -1.45
CA ILE A 3 13.22 -0.36 -2.17
C ILE A 3 13.07 1.05 -2.74
N LEU A 4 12.79 1.12 -4.04
CA LEU A 4 12.43 2.38 -4.68
C LEU A 4 10.92 2.44 -4.87
N PHE A 5 10.31 3.51 -4.39
CA PHE A 5 8.92 3.86 -4.68
C PHE A 5 8.90 5.10 -5.57
N TYR A 6 8.54 4.92 -6.84
CA TYR A 6 8.46 6.00 -7.81
C TYR A 6 7.05 6.58 -7.89
N VAL A 7 6.98 7.91 -7.84
CA VAL A 7 5.77 8.69 -8.10
C VAL A 7 6.09 9.67 -9.22
N GLU A 8 5.40 9.54 -10.35
CA GLU A 8 5.57 10.45 -11.49
C GLU A 8 5.13 11.89 -11.14
N GLY A 9 3.95 12.04 -10.50
CA GLY A 9 3.36 13.28 -9.99
C GLY A 9 3.66 14.56 -10.79
N LEU A 10 2.79 14.93 -11.75
CA LEU A 10 2.79 16.25 -12.43
C LEU A 10 1.38 16.72 -12.89
N SER A 11 0.29 16.19 -12.33
CA SER A 11 -1.09 16.63 -12.60
C SER A 11 -1.66 17.50 -11.47
N ASP A 12 -2.75 18.22 -11.73
CA ASP A 12 -3.35 19.22 -10.82
C ASP A 12 -3.60 18.69 -9.38
N GLY A 13 -2.70 18.98 -8.45
CA GLY A 13 -2.86 18.72 -7.01
C GLY A 13 -1.63 18.14 -6.33
N PHE A 14 -1.81 17.64 -5.10
CA PHE A 14 -0.74 17.04 -4.26
C PHE A 14 -1.06 15.60 -3.83
N GLY A 15 -2.11 15.00 -4.42
CA GLY A 15 -2.64 13.70 -4.01
C GLY A 15 -1.66 12.54 -4.20
N ASP A 16 -0.94 12.52 -5.33
CA ASP A 16 0.00 11.44 -5.66
C ASP A 16 1.23 11.44 -4.76
N TYR A 17 1.75 12.62 -4.40
CA TYR A 17 2.84 12.73 -3.44
C TYR A 17 2.41 12.23 -2.06
N LEU A 18 1.22 12.61 -1.61
CA LEU A 18 0.67 12.13 -0.34
C LEU A 18 0.42 10.62 -0.37
N PHE A 19 -0.04 10.07 -1.50
CA PHE A 19 -0.16 8.62 -1.72
C PHE A 19 1.20 7.93 -1.51
N GLY A 20 2.25 8.40 -2.20
CA GLY A 20 3.59 7.82 -2.09
C GLY A 20 4.15 7.88 -0.67
N LEU A 21 4.01 9.03 0.01
CA LEU A 21 4.44 9.21 1.39
C LEU A 21 3.73 8.24 2.35
N LYS A 22 2.41 8.12 2.25
CA LYS A 22 1.61 7.20 3.08
C LYS A 22 1.95 5.74 2.81
N ALA A 23 2.08 5.36 1.53
CA ALA A 23 2.42 3.99 1.14
C ALA A 23 3.82 3.59 1.64
N VAL A 24 4.82 4.45 1.46
CA VAL A 24 6.19 4.21 1.95
C VAL A 24 6.23 4.14 3.48
N HIS A 25 5.53 5.05 4.18
CA HIS A 25 5.45 5.03 5.63
C HIS A 25 4.87 3.70 6.15
N GLN A 26 3.76 3.25 5.59
CA GLN A 26 3.12 1.99 5.97
C GLN A 26 3.97 0.77 5.64
N LEU A 27 4.64 0.78 4.47
CA LEU A 27 5.55 -0.29 4.07
C LEU A 27 6.74 -0.39 5.03
N LYS A 28 7.34 0.76 5.39
CA LYS A 28 8.44 0.84 6.37
C LYS A 28 8.03 0.28 7.73
N LYS A 29 6.84 0.66 8.23
CA LYS A 29 6.28 0.11 9.47
C LYS A 29 6.11 -1.42 9.39
N SER A 30 5.50 -1.90 8.31
CA SER A 30 5.20 -3.33 8.10
C SER A 30 6.45 -4.21 7.96
N LEU A 31 7.50 -3.67 7.34
CA LEU A 31 8.80 -4.32 7.22
C LEU A 31 9.54 -4.36 8.55
N ALA A 32 9.54 -3.24 9.29
CA ALA A 32 10.17 -3.15 10.60
C ALA A 32 9.55 -4.12 11.63
N GLU A 33 8.22 -4.28 11.62
CA GLU A 33 7.51 -5.27 12.45
C GLU A 33 7.95 -6.72 12.19
N ARG A 34 8.50 -6.99 11.00
CA ARG A 34 9.03 -8.30 10.59
C ARG A 34 10.55 -8.38 10.68
N GLY A 35 11.21 -7.38 11.26
CA GLY A 35 12.65 -7.33 11.47
C GLY A 35 13.48 -6.91 10.25
N TYR A 36 12.84 -6.38 9.21
CA TYR A 36 13.53 -5.81 8.05
C TYR A 36 13.85 -4.33 8.30
N SER A 37 15.04 -3.90 7.86
CA SER A 37 15.54 -2.53 8.03
C SER A 37 16.00 -1.90 6.72
N ASP A 38 15.44 -2.37 5.60
CA ASP A 38 15.78 -1.93 4.26
C ASP A 38 15.49 -0.44 4.06
N ASP A 39 16.35 0.23 3.30
CA ASP A 39 16.15 1.63 2.94
C ASP A 39 15.02 1.74 1.91
N ILE A 40 14.03 2.60 2.19
CA ILE A 40 12.93 2.87 1.27
C ILE A 40 13.01 4.32 0.83
N PHE A 41 13.23 4.53 -0.46
CA PHE A 41 13.31 5.86 -1.06
C PHE A 41 12.03 6.17 -1.82
N LEU A 42 11.44 7.33 -1.53
CA LEU A 42 10.41 7.92 -2.39
C LEU A 42 11.10 8.77 -3.46
N VAL A 43 10.95 8.40 -4.72
CA VAL A 43 11.58 9.09 -5.86
C VAL A 43 10.51 9.80 -6.68
N THR A 44 10.76 11.07 -7.00
CA THR A 44 9.88 11.94 -7.80
C THR A 44 10.74 12.93 -8.61
N HIS A 45 10.13 13.75 -9.47
CA HIS A 45 10.81 14.88 -10.09
C HIS A 45 11.30 15.92 -9.06
N GLN A 46 12.27 16.75 -9.43
CA GLN A 46 12.88 17.76 -8.58
C GLN A 46 11.85 18.74 -7.98
N GLU A 47 10.84 19.17 -8.76
CA GLU A 47 9.76 20.02 -8.25
C GLU A 47 8.94 19.31 -7.18
N GLY A 48 8.62 18.03 -7.38
CA GLY A 48 7.87 17.22 -6.42
C GLY A 48 8.61 17.06 -5.09
N LYS A 49 9.92 16.75 -5.14
CA LYS A 49 10.77 16.71 -3.94
C LYS A 49 10.72 18.04 -3.18
N LYS A 50 10.88 19.16 -3.89
CA LYS A 50 10.84 20.49 -3.29
C LYS A 50 9.48 20.76 -2.61
N ILE A 51 8.37 20.47 -3.29
CA ILE A 51 7.02 20.65 -2.74
C ILE A 51 6.84 19.85 -1.44
N ILE A 52 7.24 18.58 -1.44
CA ILE A 52 7.13 17.71 -0.26
C ILE A 52 7.94 18.27 0.93
N GLN A 53 9.16 18.73 0.67
CA GLN A 53 10.06 19.28 1.68
C GLN A 53 9.59 20.66 2.20
N ASP A 54 9.10 21.53 1.31
CA ASP A 54 8.55 22.85 1.68
C ASP A 54 7.30 22.70 2.57
N LEU A 55 6.52 21.64 2.38
CA LEU A 55 5.37 21.30 3.24
C LEU A 55 5.77 20.53 4.51
N GLY A 56 7.03 20.11 4.64
CA GLY A 56 7.55 19.32 5.76
C GLY A 56 6.99 17.89 5.84
N SER A 57 6.38 17.39 4.76
CA SER A 57 5.71 16.09 4.76
C SER A 57 6.70 14.92 4.75
N ASP A 58 7.91 15.10 4.22
CA ASP A 58 9.00 14.13 4.35
C ASP A 58 9.30 13.80 5.83
N LYS A 59 9.37 14.84 6.67
CA LYS A 59 9.61 14.72 8.11
C LYS A 59 8.40 14.15 8.84
N GLU A 60 7.19 14.57 8.45
CA GLU A 60 5.94 14.05 9.01
C GLU A 60 5.85 12.53 8.87
N PHE A 61 6.14 12.00 7.68
CA PHE A 61 6.05 10.57 7.40
C PHE A 61 7.37 9.82 7.68
N GLY A 62 8.47 10.51 7.98
CA GLY A 62 9.78 9.90 8.21
C GLY A 62 10.33 9.18 6.98
N VAL A 63 10.13 9.77 5.80
CA VAL A 63 10.45 9.21 4.48
C VAL A 63 11.60 9.98 3.84
N THR A 64 12.58 9.24 3.32
CA THR A 64 13.67 9.83 2.53
C THR A 64 13.16 10.09 1.11
N VAL A 65 13.10 11.36 0.72
CA VAL A 65 12.63 11.80 -0.60
C VAL A 65 13.80 12.22 -1.47
N LEU A 66 13.92 11.60 -2.63
CA LEU A 66 14.97 11.85 -3.62
C LEU A 66 14.36 12.41 -4.90
N SER A 67 15.11 13.28 -5.57
CA SER A 67 14.82 13.53 -6.98
C SER A 67 15.35 12.37 -7.81
N ARG A 68 14.94 12.32 -9.08
CA ARG A 68 15.50 11.36 -10.02
C ARG A 68 17.01 11.52 -10.18
N GLU A 69 17.51 12.76 -10.22
CA GLU A 69 18.92 13.06 -10.34
C GLU A 69 19.71 12.59 -9.11
N ASP A 70 19.16 12.79 -7.90
CA ASP A 70 19.77 12.32 -6.66
C ASP A 70 19.84 10.79 -6.62
N TYR A 71 18.76 10.12 -7.04
CA TYR A 71 18.73 8.66 -7.14
C TYR A 71 19.77 8.14 -8.13
N ASP A 72 19.85 8.73 -9.33
CA ASP A 72 20.79 8.32 -10.36
C ASP A 72 22.26 8.53 -9.90
N ALA A 73 22.54 9.57 -9.12
CA ALA A 73 23.86 9.81 -8.53
C ALA A 73 24.21 8.72 -7.50
N LEU A 74 23.33 8.46 -6.53
CA LEU A 74 23.54 7.45 -5.49
C LEU A 74 23.68 6.03 -6.06
N SER A 75 22.90 5.73 -7.11
CA SER A 75 22.96 4.45 -7.83
C SER A 75 24.30 4.26 -8.53
N LYS A 76 24.82 5.29 -9.23
CA LYS A 76 26.13 5.25 -9.90
C LYS A 76 27.30 5.11 -8.93
N GLU A 77 27.19 5.68 -7.74
CA GLU A 77 28.19 5.54 -6.67
C GLU A 77 28.21 4.14 -6.05
N GLY A 78 27.19 3.31 -6.30
CA GLY A 78 27.05 2.00 -5.66
C GLY A 78 26.69 2.09 -4.18
N SER A 79 26.11 3.22 -3.74
CA SER A 79 25.77 3.50 -2.34
C SER A 79 24.70 2.57 -1.78
N PHE A 80 23.92 1.92 -2.67
CA PHE A 80 22.98 0.86 -2.32
C PHE A 80 22.81 -0.13 -3.49
N THR A 81 22.16 -1.26 -3.22
CA THR A 81 21.68 -2.20 -4.24
C THR A 81 20.17 -2.12 -4.28
N LEU A 82 19.59 -1.87 -5.45
CA LEU A 82 18.14 -1.85 -5.64
C LEU A 82 17.61 -3.29 -5.66
N ASP A 83 16.75 -3.60 -4.69
CA ASP A 83 16.17 -4.93 -4.55
C ASP A 83 14.73 -5.01 -5.06
N TYR A 84 14.00 -3.89 -5.04
CA TYR A 84 12.58 -3.88 -5.41
C TYR A 84 12.18 -2.49 -5.94
N TYR A 85 11.36 -2.46 -6.98
CA TYR A 85 10.83 -1.23 -7.57
C TYR A 85 9.30 -1.22 -7.49
N ILE A 86 8.74 -0.12 -7.02
CA ILE A 86 7.30 0.11 -6.92
C ILE A 86 6.98 1.39 -7.69
N GLU A 87 5.93 1.37 -8.50
CA GLU A 87 5.46 2.53 -9.25
C GLU A 87 3.97 2.78 -9.00
N GLY A 88 3.60 3.99 -8.61
CA GLY A 88 2.21 4.36 -8.37
C GLY A 88 2.02 5.82 -7.92
N PRO A 89 0.77 6.30 -7.77
CA PRO A 89 -0.47 5.59 -8.11
C PRO A 89 -0.78 5.62 -9.61
N VAL A 90 -0.04 6.40 -10.42
CA VAL A 90 -0.21 6.45 -11.87
C VAL A 90 0.91 5.63 -12.51
N MET A 91 0.55 4.55 -13.21
CA MET A 91 1.52 3.72 -13.92
C MET A 91 1.98 4.45 -15.18
N THR A 92 3.29 4.62 -15.35
CA THR A 92 3.87 5.22 -16.53
C THR A 92 4.81 4.24 -17.23
N THR A 93 5.23 4.59 -18.45
CA THR A 93 6.23 3.81 -19.18
C THR A 93 7.66 4.24 -18.81
N THR A 94 7.83 5.03 -17.75
CA THR A 94 8.94 5.97 -17.62
C THR A 94 10.18 5.39 -16.91
N ARG A 95 11.12 4.94 -17.74
CA ARG A 95 12.55 5.35 -17.87
C ARG A 95 13.56 5.23 -16.71
N ILE A 96 13.23 4.87 -15.46
CA ILE A 96 14.33 4.56 -14.51
C ILE A 96 15.03 3.28 -15.01
N PRO A 97 16.35 3.30 -15.27
CA PRO A 97 17.07 2.11 -15.70
C PRO A 97 17.10 1.11 -14.54
N LEU A 98 16.36 0.01 -14.67
CA LEU A 98 16.35 -1.08 -13.72
C LEU A 98 17.15 -2.25 -14.28
N GLU A 99 17.78 -3.00 -13.38
CA GLU A 99 18.38 -4.28 -13.75
C GLU A 99 17.30 -5.29 -14.16
N PRO A 100 17.52 -6.15 -15.17
CA PRO A 100 16.49 -7.09 -15.69
C PRO A 100 15.87 -8.04 -14.64
N HIS A 101 16.57 -8.25 -13.53
CA HIS A 101 16.16 -9.14 -12.44
C HIS A 101 15.53 -8.42 -11.24
N THR A 102 15.34 -7.09 -11.34
CA THR A 102 14.64 -6.29 -10.32
C THR A 102 13.15 -6.60 -10.37
N PRO A 103 12.53 -7.10 -9.28
CA PRO A 103 11.09 -7.24 -9.19
C PRO A 103 10.41 -5.86 -9.23
N ILE A 104 9.28 -5.81 -9.93
CA ILE A 104 8.51 -4.60 -10.17
C ILE A 104 7.09 -4.81 -9.66
N LEU A 105 6.60 -3.86 -8.86
CA LEU A 105 5.21 -3.78 -8.46
C LEU A 105 4.58 -2.51 -9.03
N LEU A 106 3.58 -2.68 -9.89
CA LEU A 106 2.81 -1.60 -10.46
C LEU A 106 1.53 -1.40 -9.65
N LEU A 107 1.27 -0.19 -9.20
CA LEU A 107 0.05 0.18 -8.50
C LEU A 107 -0.84 0.99 -9.42
N SER A 108 -2.09 0.55 -9.61
CA SER A 108 -3.00 1.25 -10.51
C SER A 108 -3.54 2.53 -9.90
N GLU A 109 -3.99 3.42 -10.78
CA GLU A 109 -4.78 4.57 -10.36
C GLU A 109 -6.15 4.08 -9.86
N TYR A 110 -6.76 4.83 -8.93
CA TYR A 110 -8.10 4.52 -8.44
C TYR A 110 -9.10 4.54 -9.59
N SER A 111 -9.79 3.41 -9.77
CA SER A 111 -10.29 2.95 -11.06
C SER A 111 -11.35 3.83 -11.76
N SER A 112 -11.21 3.99 -13.09
CA SER A 112 -12.32 4.05 -14.05
C SER A 112 -12.65 2.64 -14.58
N PHE A 113 -13.91 2.32 -14.93
CA PHE A 113 -14.30 0.96 -15.35
C PHE A 113 -13.47 0.47 -16.56
N GLY A 114 -12.84 -0.71 -16.46
CA GLY A 114 -12.30 -1.49 -17.59
C GLY A 114 -11.00 -0.98 -18.22
N SER A 115 -10.81 0.34 -18.30
CA SER A 115 -9.61 1.00 -18.83
C SER A 115 -8.36 0.64 -18.04
N VAL A 116 -8.43 0.64 -16.71
CA VAL A 116 -7.28 0.39 -15.83
C VAL A 116 -6.69 -1.02 -16.00
N TYR A 117 -7.54 -2.02 -16.23
CA TYR A 117 -7.09 -3.40 -16.50
C TYR A 117 -6.36 -3.47 -17.84
N LEU A 118 -6.93 -2.86 -18.88
CA LEU A 118 -6.34 -2.80 -20.22
C LEU A 118 -5.02 -2.02 -20.24
N GLU A 119 -4.95 -0.90 -19.53
CA GLU A 119 -3.74 -0.09 -19.36
C GLU A 119 -2.66 -0.89 -18.63
N SER A 120 -2.99 -1.51 -17.49
CA SER A 120 -2.06 -2.36 -16.75
C SER A 120 -1.54 -3.52 -17.60
N ASP A 121 -2.39 -4.19 -18.38
CA ASP A 121 -1.96 -5.29 -19.25
C ASP A 121 -1.08 -4.81 -20.40
N ASN A 122 -1.33 -3.62 -20.94
CA ASN A 122 -0.48 -3.02 -21.96
C ASN A 122 0.85 -2.52 -21.38
N LEU A 123 0.86 -2.00 -20.15
CA LEU A 123 2.07 -1.64 -19.41
C LEU A 123 2.90 -2.87 -19.06
N LYS A 124 2.32 -3.97 -18.58
CA LYS A 124 3.06 -5.23 -18.38
C LYS A 124 3.81 -5.67 -19.66
N LYS A 125 3.25 -5.39 -20.84
CA LYS A 125 3.94 -5.67 -22.12
C LYS A 125 5.19 -4.78 -22.31
N SER A 126 5.22 -3.54 -21.84
CA SER A 126 6.40 -2.68 -21.90
C SER A 126 7.48 -3.09 -20.90
N PHE A 127 7.11 -3.78 -19.81
CA PHE A 127 8.01 -4.36 -18.82
C PHE A 127 8.45 -5.81 -19.13
N LYS A 128 8.13 -6.38 -20.31
CA LYS A 128 8.47 -7.76 -20.70
C LYS A 128 9.94 -8.16 -20.56
N LYS A 129 10.86 -7.19 -20.56
CA LYS A 129 12.30 -7.42 -20.37
C LYS A 129 12.68 -7.73 -18.92
N TYR A 130 11.79 -7.50 -17.97
CA TYR A 130 11.99 -7.75 -16.55
C TYR A 130 11.35 -9.09 -16.16
N GLN A 131 12.01 -9.83 -15.28
CA GLN A 131 11.63 -11.21 -14.97
C GLN A 131 10.40 -11.34 -14.05
N ASP A 132 10.12 -10.35 -13.20
CA ASP A 132 9.05 -10.41 -12.20
C ASP A 132 8.32 -9.06 -12.15
N VAL A 133 7.13 -9.01 -12.74
CA VAL A 133 6.29 -7.81 -12.83
C VAL A 133 4.90 -8.13 -12.32
N GLN A 134 4.55 -7.53 -11.20
CA GLN A 134 3.27 -7.72 -10.51
C GLN A 134 2.45 -6.43 -10.57
N SER A 135 1.14 -6.56 -10.41
CA SER A 135 0.24 -5.41 -10.32
C SER A 135 -0.72 -5.56 -9.16
N ILE A 136 -0.96 -4.46 -8.45
CA ILE A 136 -2.06 -4.32 -7.50
C ILE A 136 -3.04 -3.30 -8.06
N TYR A 137 -4.30 -3.70 -8.18
CA TYR A 137 -5.39 -2.82 -8.58
C TYR A 137 -5.96 -2.11 -7.35
N SER A 138 -5.99 -0.78 -7.40
CA SER A 138 -6.57 0.07 -6.35
C SER A 138 -8.04 0.37 -6.63
N GLY A 139 -8.87 0.37 -5.58
CA GLY A 139 -10.32 0.51 -5.69
C GLY A 139 -11.08 -0.34 -4.66
N LEU A 140 -12.41 -0.24 -4.64
CA LEU A 140 -13.28 -0.85 -3.61
C LEU A 140 -14.27 -1.88 -4.17
N ARG A 141 -14.05 -2.41 -5.37
CA ARG A 141 -14.99 -3.38 -5.95
C ARG A 141 -14.81 -4.76 -5.35
N ILE A 142 -15.84 -5.21 -4.64
CA ILE A 142 -15.91 -6.52 -3.98
C ILE A 142 -15.74 -7.71 -4.94
N ARG A 143 -16.16 -7.56 -6.21
CA ARG A 143 -16.15 -8.64 -7.23
C ARG A 143 -14.95 -8.60 -8.17
N SER A 144 -14.04 -7.64 -8.01
CA SER A 144 -12.76 -7.63 -8.73
C SER A 144 -11.61 -7.94 -7.79
N ASP A 145 -10.41 -8.03 -8.34
CA ASP A 145 -9.14 -8.22 -7.64
C ASP A 145 -8.58 -6.92 -7.03
N GLU A 146 -9.42 -5.88 -6.90
CA GLU A 146 -9.08 -4.62 -6.25
C GLU A 146 -8.74 -4.82 -4.77
N LYS A 147 -7.64 -4.22 -4.33
CA LYS A 147 -7.07 -4.41 -2.97
C LYS A 147 -7.39 -3.27 -2.01
N GLY A 148 -8.15 -2.28 -2.45
CA GLY A 148 -8.62 -1.22 -1.59
C GLY A 148 -8.05 0.16 -1.87
N ILE A 149 -8.10 0.99 -0.84
CA ILE A 149 -7.57 2.35 -0.83
C ILE A 149 -6.54 2.53 0.28
N LEU A 150 -5.72 3.58 0.19
CA LEU A 150 -4.84 3.95 1.30
C LEU A 150 -5.68 4.50 2.46
N ILE A 151 -5.60 3.80 3.58
CA ILE A 151 -6.31 4.12 4.81
C ILE A 151 -5.42 5.00 5.71
N SER A 152 -6.03 5.93 6.42
CA SER A 152 -5.36 6.67 7.50
C SER A 152 -5.62 5.98 8.84
N GLU A 153 -4.68 5.15 9.29
CA GLU A 153 -4.77 4.38 10.55
C GLU A 153 -5.11 5.27 11.75
N GLU A 154 -4.53 6.48 11.80
CA GLU A 154 -4.85 7.49 12.81
C GLU A 154 -6.36 7.79 12.86
N LEU A 155 -6.99 8.11 11.72
CA LEU A 155 -8.42 8.42 11.67
C LEU A 155 -9.30 7.23 12.04
N VAL A 156 -8.89 6.02 11.64
CA VAL A 156 -9.57 4.78 12.05
C VAL A 156 -9.53 4.62 13.56
N ASN A 157 -8.35 4.78 14.17
CA ASN A 157 -8.17 4.69 15.62
C ASN A 157 -9.01 5.76 16.36
N LEU A 158 -9.11 6.98 15.83
CA LEU A 158 -9.97 8.02 16.41
C LEU A 158 -11.44 7.65 16.37
N THR A 159 -11.91 7.01 15.28
CA THR A 159 -13.30 6.57 15.21
C THR A 159 -13.61 5.49 16.24
N GLU A 160 -12.65 4.61 16.53
CA GLU A 160 -12.79 3.59 17.57
C GLU A 160 -12.77 4.21 18.97
N ALA A 161 -11.86 5.14 19.24
CA ALA A 161 -11.82 5.91 20.48
C ALA A 161 -13.16 6.61 20.77
N ARG A 162 -13.77 7.24 19.75
CA ARG A 162 -15.09 7.88 19.88
C ARG A 162 -16.20 6.90 20.25
N LYS A 163 -16.20 5.67 19.73
CA LYS A 163 -17.20 4.64 20.11
C LYS A 163 -17.11 4.28 21.59
N HIS A 164 -15.92 4.37 22.17
CA HIS A 164 -15.65 4.18 23.59
C HIS A 164 -15.78 5.48 24.42
N ASN A 165 -16.31 6.57 23.84
CA ASN A 165 -16.39 7.89 24.46
C ASN A 165 -15.03 8.50 24.88
N ASP A 166 -13.92 8.02 24.31
CA ASP A 166 -12.62 8.66 24.48
C ASP A 166 -12.49 9.82 23.47
N LEU A 167 -12.43 11.03 24.01
CA LEU A 167 -12.31 12.28 23.27
C LEU A 167 -11.01 13.03 23.57
N SER A 168 -10.05 12.37 24.22
CA SER A 168 -8.76 12.94 24.63
C SER A 168 -7.93 13.47 23.45
N PHE A 169 -8.06 12.85 22.28
CA PHE A 169 -7.38 13.26 21.05
C PHE A 169 -7.75 14.68 20.59
N ARG A 170 -8.93 15.20 20.96
CA ARG A 170 -9.43 16.48 20.45
C ARG A 170 -8.53 17.64 20.80
N ALA A 171 -7.91 17.64 21.98
CA ALA A 171 -7.00 18.71 22.38
C ALA A 171 -5.75 18.77 21.48
N HIS A 172 -5.18 17.62 21.13
CA HIS A 172 -4.04 17.52 20.22
C HIS A 172 -4.40 18.04 18.82
N TYR A 173 -5.47 17.52 18.20
CA TYR A 173 -5.88 18.00 16.88
C TYR A 173 -6.37 19.45 16.89
N TRP A 174 -6.93 19.92 18.01
CA TRP A 174 -7.28 21.33 18.15
C TRP A 174 -6.05 22.20 18.05
N GLN A 175 -4.90 21.77 18.62
CA GLN A 175 -3.60 22.43 18.50
C GLN A 175 -3.00 22.37 17.07
N GLU A 176 -3.18 21.27 16.36
CA GLU A 176 -2.69 21.12 14.98
C GLU A 176 -3.46 21.99 13.97
N LEU A 177 -4.77 22.18 14.17
CA LEU A 177 -5.58 22.97 13.23
C LEU A 177 -5.05 24.40 13.10
N ASN A 178 -4.66 25.01 14.23
CA ASN A 178 -4.03 26.33 14.35
C ASN A 178 -4.57 27.42 13.40
N LEU A 179 -5.89 27.43 13.20
CA LEU A 179 -6.59 28.46 12.44
C LEU A 179 -7.16 29.51 13.39
N PRO A 180 -7.43 30.74 12.92
CA PRO A 180 -8.20 31.77 13.64
C PRO A 180 -9.68 31.39 13.89
N LEU A 181 -9.97 30.09 14.02
CA LEU A 181 -11.19 29.53 14.59
C LEU A 181 -11.17 29.61 16.13
N ARG A 182 -9.97 29.68 16.73
CA ARG A 182 -9.77 29.66 18.18
C ARG A 182 -10.10 31.01 18.80
N SER A 183 -11.31 31.18 19.31
CA SER A 183 -11.67 32.31 20.17
C SER A 183 -11.12 32.15 21.59
N ASN A 184 -9.81 31.89 21.77
CA ASN A 184 -9.19 31.59 23.09
C ASN A 184 -9.94 30.53 23.95
N SER A 185 -10.82 29.74 23.33
CA SER A 185 -11.73 28.80 23.98
C SER A 185 -11.17 27.38 23.91
N SER A 186 -11.54 26.56 24.90
CA SER A 186 -11.26 25.13 24.85
C SER A 186 -12.05 24.48 23.69
N ILE A 187 -11.60 23.31 23.22
CA ILE A 187 -12.33 22.58 22.18
C ILE A 187 -13.70 22.12 22.68
N GLU A 188 -13.83 21.85 23.97
CA GLU A 188 -15.09 21.56 24.65
C GLU A 188 -16.06 22.74 24.55
N ASP A 189 -15.65 23.94 24.95
CA ASP A 189 -16.48 25.14 24.90
C ASP A 189 -16.87 25.46 23.45
N TYR A 190 -15.93 25.33 22.53
CA TYR A 190 -16.18 25.54 21.11
C TYR A 190 -17.29 24.61 20.58
N HIS A 191 -17.19 23.30 20.85
CA HIS A 191 -18.18 22.33 20.38
C HIS A 191 -19.54 22.38 21.10
N GLN A 192 -19.63 23.05 22.26
CA GLN A 192 -20.93 23.29 22.91
C GLN A 192 -21.78 24.28 22.11
N SER A 193 -21.17 25.31 21.50
CA SER A 193 -21.89 26.37 20.79
C SER A 193 -21.77 26.34 19.27
N THR A 194 -20.79 25.62 18.72
CA THR A 194 -20.42 25.70 17.31
C THR A 194 -20.15 24.31 16.73
N GLU A 195 -20.57 24.10 15.49
CA GLU A 195 -20.24 22.92 14.69
C GLU A 195 -19.22 23.27 13.61
N LEU A 196 -18.24 22.40 13.42
CA LEU A 196 -17.19 22.54 12.42
C LEU A 196 -17.45 21.56 11.27
N SER A 197 -17.40 22.08 10.05
CA SER A 197 -17.41 21.31 8.80
C SER A 197 -16.25 21.78 7.92
N PHE A 198 -15.92 21.02 6.89
CA PHE A 198 -14.94 21.47 5.91
C PHE A 198 -15.28 21.00 4.50
N GLN A 199 -14.72 21.71 3.53
CA GLN A 199 -14.99 21.50 2.13
C GLN A 199 -13.71 21.76 1.34
N TYR A 200 -13.23 20.76 0.61
CA TYR A 200 -12.09 20.89 -0.30
C TYR A 200 -12.54 20.66 -1.75
N SER A 201 -12.33 21.65 -2.63
CA SER A 201 -12.60 21.55 -4.09
C SER A 201 -11.76 22.54 -4.90
N TYR A 202 -11.71 22.33 -6.22
CA TYR A 202 -11.13 23.28 -7.17
C TYR A 202 -12.15 24.21 -7.83
N ASP A 203 -13.45 23.92 -7.68
CA ASP A 203 -14.58 24.71 -8.20
C ASP A 203 -14.46 25.02 -9.71
N TYR A 204 -13.99 24.03 -10.48
CA TYR A 204 -13.88 24.09 -11.93
C TYR A 204 -14.20 22.73 -12.58
N PRO A 205 -15.01 22.68 -13.66
CA PRO A 205 -15.76 23.78 -14.26
C PRO A 205 -17.03 24.18 -13.47
N GLU A 206 -17.45 23.36 -12.51
CA GLU A 206 -18.66 23.57 -11.68
C GLU A 206 -18.33 24.11 -10.28
N ASN A 207 -19.28 24.82 -9.64
CA ASN A 207 -19.11 25.36 -8.29
C ASN A 207 -19.43 24.28 -7.22
N SER A 208 -18.51 23.34 -7.02
CA SER A 208 -18.64 22.23 -6.07
C SER A 208 -18.82 22.72 -4.62
N CYS A 209 -18.22 23.86 -4.25
CA CYS A 209 -18.45 24.51 -2.97
C CYS A 209 -19.93 24.86 -2.76
N LYS A 210 -20.60 25.45 -3.77
CA LYS A 210 -22.04 25.75 -3.69
C LYS A 210 -22.84 24.49 -3.39
N ARG A 211 -22.55 23.40 -4.11
CA ARG A 211 -23.24 22.11 -3.93
C ARG A 211 -23.07 21.59 -2.50
N PHE A 212 -21.85 21.63 -1.97
CA PHE A 212 -21.59 21.27 -0.58
C PHE A 212 -22.39 22.13 0.40
N LEU A 213 -22.39 23.46 0.25
CA LEU A 213 -23.10 24.36 1.16
C LEU A 213 -24.61 24.11 1.15
N SER A 214 -25.21 23.83 -0.01
CA SER A 214 -26.63 23.47 -0.12
C SER A 214 -26.94 22.16 0.63
N ILE A 215 -26.11 21.12 0.48
CA ILE A 215 -26.30 19.85 1.20
C ILE A 215 -26.08 20.04 2.71
N HIS A 216 -25.08 20.83 3.09
CA HIS A 216 -24.79 21.15 4.48
C HIS A 216 -25.95 21.86 5.18
N LEU A 217 -26.65 22.76 4.48
CA LEU A 217 -27.86 23.41 5.01
C LEU A 217 -28.96 22.40 5.33
N TRP A 218 -29.18 21.43 4.44
CA TRP A 218 -30.16 20.37 4.66
C TRP A 218 -29.77 19.45 5.82
N PHE A 219 -28.48 19.17 5.97
CA PHE A 219 -27.95 18.36 7.06
C PHE A 219 -28.11 19.06 8.42
N ASN A 220 -27.85 20.37 8.49
CA ASN A 220 -27.79 21.14 9.75
C ASN A 220 -29.05 21.97 10.08
N GLN A 221 -30.17 21.73 9.39
CA GLN A 221 -31.42 22.48 9.58
C GLN A 221 -31.95 22.49 11.02
N ASN A 222 -31.70 21.41 11.79
CA ASN A 222 -32.22 21.22 13.15
C ASN A 222 -31.20 21.64 14.21
N SER A 223 -29.98 21.98 13.81
CA SER A 223 -28.96 22.45 14.75
C SER A 223 -29.33 23.85 15.22
N SER A 224 -29.15 24.13 16.52
CA SER A 224 -29.25 25.47 17.08
C SER A 224 -27.88 26.16 17.20
N LYS A 225 -26.79 25.48 16.83
CA LYS A 225 -25.42 25.94 17.00
C LYS A 225 -24.96 26.84 15.85
N ASN A 226 -23.94 27.64 16.11
CA ASN A 226 -23.19 28.32 15.06
C ASN A 226 -22.56 27.28 14.12
N GLN A 227 -22.30 27.68 12.87
CA GLN A 227 -21.73 26.82 11.86
C GLN A 227 -20.47 27.43 11.30
N ASP A 228 -19.36 26.70 11.41
CA ASP A 228 -18.06 27.09 10.87
C ASP A 228 -17.66 26.11 9.78
N ILE A 229 -17.39 26.63 8.58
CA ILE A 229 -16.97 25.82 7.44
C ILE A 229 -15.62 26.29 6.97
N VAL A 230 -14.64 25.40 6.98
CA VAL A 230 -13.34 25.66 6.36
C VAL A 230 -13.39 25.22 4.90
N ALA A 231 -13.41 26.18 3.99
CA ALA A 231 -13.46 25.97 2.55
C ALA A 231 -12.05 26.11 1.95
N ILE A 232 -11.49 24.98 1.51
CA ILE A 232 -10.15 24.88 0.94
C ILE A 232 -10.23 24.86 -0.60
N GLY A 233 -9.40 25.67 -1.27
CA GLY A 233 -9.29 25.64 -2.72
C GLY A 233 -8.52 26.81 -3.33
N LYS A 234 -8.16 26.71 -4.61
CA LYS A 234 -7.34 27.73 -5.29
C LYS A 234 -8.07 29.08 -5.50
N ASN A 235 -9.40 29.08 -5.59
CA ASN A 235 -10.20 30.22 -6.06
C ASN A 235 -11.07 30.82 -4.95
N LYS A 236 -10.60 31.90 -4.33
CA LYS A 236 -11.32 32.66 -3.29
C LYS A 236 -12.68 33.16 -3.76
N ASP A 237 -12.71 33.77 -4.94
CA ASP A 237 -13.91 34.43 -5.47
C ASP A 237 -15.04 33.42 -5.71
N LYS A 238 -14.70 32.21 -6.17
CA LYS A 238 -15.68 31.13 -6.34
C LYS A 238 -16.29 30.64 -5.02
N LYS A 239 -15.50 30.57 -3.94
CA LYS A 239 -16.00 30.24 -2.60
C LYS A 239 -16.92 31.32 -2.06
N ARG A 240 -16.55 32.59 -2.27
CA ARG A 240 -17.36 33.75 -1.88
C ARG A 240 -18.67 33.79 -2.67
N GLU A 241 -18.62 33.59 -3.98
CA GLU A 241 -19.79 33.46 -4.86
C GLU A 241 -20.70 32.31 -4.42
N ALA A 242 -20.12 31.15 -4.06
CA ALA A 242 -20.88 30.02 -3.54
C ALA A 242 -21.68 30.39 -2.29
N LEU A 243 -21.04 31.05 -1.32
CA LEU A 243 -21.71 31.51 -0.09
C LEU A 243 -22.82 32.52 -0.38
N SER A 244 -22.55 33.53 -1.22
CA SER A 244 -23.56 34.50 -1.63
C SER A 244 -24.76 33.84 -2.30
N SER A 245 -24.53 32.77 -3.07
CA SER A 245 -25.60 32.08 -3.80
C SER A 245 -26.53 31.24 -2.92
N VAL A 246 -26.10 30.87 -1.69
CA VAL A 246 -26.92 30.14 -0.71
C VAL A 246 -27.38 31.03 0.45
N LEU A 247 -27.12 32.34 0.36
CA LEU A 247 -27.45 33.32 1.39
C LEU A 247 -28.96 33.38 1.71
N PRO A 248 -29.88 33.37 0.72
CA PRO A 248 -31.31 33.36 1.01
C PRO A 248 -31.74 32.15 1.87
N GLU A 249 -31.23 30.96 1.55
CA GLU A 249 -31.52 29.73 2.29
C GLU A 249 -30.92 29.75 3.71
N LEU A 250 -29.74 30.37 3.89
CA LEU A 250 -29.15 30.60 5.21
C LEU A 250 -30.04 31.49 6.08
N ILE A 251 -30.52 32.61 5.53
CA ILE A 251 -31.40 33.54 6.26
C ILE A 251 -32.73 32.82 6.60
N GLN A 252 -33.31 32.10 5.65
CA GLN A 252 -34.53 31.31 5.87
C GLN A 252 -34.34 30.23 6.95
N SER A 253 -33.12 29.69 7.08
CA SER A 253 -32.76 28.69 8.10
C SER A 253 -32.47 29.30 9.49
N GLY A 254 -32.69 30.61 9.66
CA GLY A 254 -32.57 31.30 10.95
C GLY A 254 -31.16 31.77 11.31
N PHE A 255 -30.23 31.83 10.35
CA PHE A 255 -28.92 32.47 10.57
C PHE A 255 -29.06 33.99 10.53
N GLY A 256 -28.92 34.63 11.69
CA GLY A 256 -28.95 36.09 11.79
C GLY A 256 -27.65 36.77 11.39
N LYS A 257 -26.54 36.02 11.30
CA LYS A 257 -25.23 36.52 10.84
C LYS A 257 -24.57 35.56 9.87
N VAL A 258 -24.04 36.09 8.76
CA VAL A 258 -23.28 35.32 7.76
C VAL A 258 -21.98 36.04 7.42
N LEU A 259 -20.84 35.36 7.59
CA LEU A 259 -19.51 35.93 7.35
C LEU A 259 -18.69 35.07 6.38
N PHE A 260 -17.88 35.75 5.58
CA PHE A 260 -16.80 35.19 4.79
C PHE A 260 -15.47 35.68 5.36
N ILE A 261 -14.57 34.75 5.72
CA ILE A 261 -13.33 35.06 6.43
C ILE A 261 -12.16 34.48 5.64
N ASP A 262 -11.20 35.32 5.27
CA ASP A 262 -9.98 34.88 4.57
C ASP A 262 -8.91 34.49 5.60
N LEU A 263 -8.52 33.21 5.63
CA LEU A 263 -7.58 32.67 6.61
C LEU A 263 -6.15 33.16 6.43
N GLU A 264 -5.75 33.56 5.21
CA GLU A 264 -4.39 34.04 4.94
C GLU A 264 -4.22 35.49 5.37
N THR A 265 -5.25 36.31 5.16
CA THR A 265 -5.21 37.75 5.43
C THR A 265 -5.89 38.16 6.73
N GLY A 266 -6.68 37.28 7.33
CA GLY A 266 -7.52 37.57 8.49
C GLY A 266 -8.68 38.52 8.19
N LYS A 267 -8.93 38.85 6.92
CA LYS A 267 -10.00 39.78 6.53
C LYS A 267 -11.37 39.12 6.65
N GLU A 268 -12.27 39.81 7.33
CA GLU A 268 -13.67 39.40 7.48
C GLU A 268 -14.58 40.26 6.59
N GLU A 269 -15.51 39.62 5.89
CA GLU A 269 -16.57 40.24 5.11
C GLU A 269 -17.91 39.76 5.68
N MET A 270 -18.71 40.70 6.18
CA MET A 270 -20.06 40.42 6.68
C MET A 270 -21.06 40.51 5.53
N LEU A 271 -21.67 39.38 5.17
CA LEU A 271 -22.65 39.28 4.09
C LEU A 271 -24.08 39.51 4.56
N HIS A 272 -24.36 39.22 5.83
CA HIS A 272 -25.65 39.45 6.46
C HIS A 272 -25.50 39.66 7.97
N ASP A 273 -26.27 40.61 8.51
CA ASP A 273 -26.49 40.83 9.94
C ASP A 273 -27.90 41.37 10.15
N ASN A 274 -28.70 40.68 10.97
CA ASN A 274 -30.04 41.11 11.34
C ASN A 274 -30.05 42.06 12.57
N GLY A 275 -28.88 42.37 13.15
CA GLY A 275 -28.72 43.26 14.29
C GLY A 275 -28.94 42.59 15.65
N GLU A 276 -29.26 41.29 15.70
CA GLU A 276 -29.45 40.57 16.95
C GLU A 276 -28.10 40.31 17.64
N LYS A 277 -28.03 40.63 18.94
CA LYS A 277 -26.80 40.52 19.72
C LYS A 277 -26.25 39.08 19.78
N ASN A 278 -27.15 38.10 19.89
CA ASN A 278 -26.83 36.67 20.01
C ASN A 278 -27.33 35.86 18.81
N ALA A 279 -27.36 36.47 17.62
CA ALA A 279 -27.80 35.78 16.41
C ALA A 279 -26.95 34.53 16.10
N ARG A 280 -27.61 33.46 15.69
CA ARG A 280 -26.95 32.25 15.17
C ARG A 280 -26.09 32.64 13.97
N THR A 281 -24.82 32.25 14.00
CA THR A 281 -23.82 32.70 13.03
C THR A 281 -23.39 31.56 12.10
N TYR A 282 -23.29 31.87 10.81
CA TYR A 282 -22.69 31.01 9.79
C TYR A 282 -21.41 31.66 9.27
N ARG A 283 -20.28 30.96 9.38
CA ARG A 283 -18.96 31.47 8.99
C ARG A 283 -18.33 30.53 7.97
N LEU A 284 -17.94 31.08 6.83
CA LEU A 284 -17.11 30.38 5.85
C LEU A 284 -15.69 30.93 5.90
N PHE A 285 -14.75 30.09 6.32
CA PHE A 285 -13.34 30.37 6.38
C PHE A 285 -12.66 29.86 5.11
N PHE A 286 -12.19 30.77 4.26
CA PHE A 286 -11.46 30.44 3.05
C PHE A 286 -9.98 30.25 3.33
N GLY A 287 -9.43 29.09 2.92
CA GLY A 287 -7.99 28.84 2.88
C GLY A 287 -7.56 28.38 1.50
N LYS A 288 -6.49 28.93 0.94
CA LYS A 288 -5.98 28.48 -0.36
C LYS A 288 -5.45 27.05 -0.30
N ARG A 289 -4.75 26.74 0.80
CA ARG A 289 -4.07 25.47 1.07
C ARG A 289 -4.02 25.25 2.59
N LEU A 290 -3.97 24.00 3.00
CA LEU A 290 -3.70 23.56 4.37
C LEU A 290 -2.61 22.48 4.34
N THR A 291 -1.86 22.35 5.43
CA THR A 291 -0.94 21.22 5.63
C THR A 291 -1.72 19.92 5.80
N HIS A 292 -1.06 18.77 5.58
CA HIS A 292 -1.70 17.46 5.80
C HIS A 292 -2.19 17.31 7.25
N ARG A 293 -1.39 17.71 8.25
CA ARG A 293 -1.80 17.71 9.67
C ARG A 293 -3.06 18.53 9.94
N GLN A 294 -3.20 19.69 9.30
CA GLN A 294 -4.43 20.50 9.41
C GLN A 294 -5.63 19.82 8.76
N MET A 295 -5.46 19.16 7.62
CA MET A 295 -6.52 18.36 6.99
C MET A 295 -6.92 17.15 7.85
N MET A 296 -5.95 16.50 8.49
CA MET A 296 -6.18 15.42 9.47
C MET A 296 -6.94 15.95 10.70
N ALA A 297 -6.55 17.12 11.21
CA ALA A 297 -7.26 17.80 12.29
C ALA A 297 -8.70 18.17 11.92
N LEU A 298 -8.94 18.65 10.70
CA LEU A 298 -10.30 18.90 10.21
C LEU A 298 -11.13 17.62 10.19
N ASN A 299 -10.59 16.50 9.69
CA ASN A 299 -11.29 15.20 9.76
C ASN A 299 -11.55 14.76 11.21
N ALA A 300 -10.58 14.93 12.09
CA ALA A 300 -10.65 14.56 13.50
C ALA A 300 -11.59 15.44 14.34
N LEU A 301 -11.88 16.68 13.93
CA LEU A 301 -12.68 17.61 14.73
C LEU A 301 -14.04 17.92 14.12
N SER A 302 -14.19 17.82 12.80
CA SER A 302 -15.45 18.15 12.14
C SER A 302 -16.57 17.17 12.46
N GLY A 303 -17.81 17.61 12.21
CA GLY A 303 -19.02 16.79 12.25
C GLY A 303 -19.03 15.69 11.19
N GLU A 304 -20.20 15.13 10.92
CA GLU A 304 -20.33 13.93 10.08
C GLU A 304 -20.16 14.22 8.58
N LEU A 305 -20.46 15.44 8.14
CA LEU A 305 -20.44 15.84 6.73
C LEU A 305 -19.15 16.57 6.37
N CYS A 306 -18.52 16.16 5.27
CA CYS A 306 -17.40 16.89 4.66
C CYS A 306 -17.47 16.91 3.14
N GLY A 307 -16.89 17.95 2.54
CA GLY A 307 -16.63 18.02 1.10
C GLY A 307 -15.17 17.72 0.81
N VAL A 308 -14.89 16.83 -0.13
CA VAL A 308 -13.52 16.41 -0.45
C VAL A 308 -13.29 16.31 -1.95
N ARG A 309 -12.01 16.32 -2.37
CA ARG A 309 -11.59 16.22 -3.78
C ARG A 309 -10.36 15.33 -3.90
N GLY A 310 -10.39 14.44 -4.90
CA GLY A 310 -9.30 13.52 -5.20
C GLY A 310 -9.17 12.40 -4.18
N ASP A 311 -8.29 11.46 -4.50
CA ASP A 311 -8.38 10.12 -3.93
C ASP A 311 -7.93 10.05 -2.46
N GLN A 312 -6.88 10.79 -2.08
CA GLN A 312 -6.36 10.77 -0.71
C GLN A 312 -7.32 11.40 0.30
N SER A 313 -7.86 12.58 0.00
CA SER A 313 -8.81 13.23 0.90
C SER A 313 -10.14 12.47 0.99
N HIS A 314 -10.54 11.77 -0.07
CA HIS A 314 -11.65 10.82 -0.03
C HIS A 314 -11.36 9.61 0.85
N GLY A 315 -10.17 9.01 0.74
CA GLY A 315 -9.74 7.90 1.60
C GLY A 315 -9.64 8.28 3.08
N GLU A 316 -9.20 9.50 3.39
CA GLU A 316 -9.20 10.05 4.75
C GLU A 316 -10.61 10.24 5.30
N ALA A 317 -11.52 10.80 4.52
CA ALA A 317 -12.91 10.97 4.93
C ALA A 317 -13.62 9.63 5.16
N LEU A 318 -13.35 8.62 4.32
CA LEU A 318 -13.83 7.24 4.54
C LEU A 318 -13.23 6.63 5.81
N SER A 319 -11.93 6.82 6.05
CA SER A 319 -11.24 6.36 7.26
C SER A 319 -11.85 6.99 8.52
N ALA A 320 -12.30 8.25 8.43
CA ALA A 320 -12.99 8.98 9.49
C ALA A 320 -14.51 8.72 9.55
N GLN A 321 -15.04 7.78 8.75
CA GLN A 321 -16.45 7.39 8.68
C GLN A 321 -17.40 8.58 8.41
N LYS A 322 -16.97 9.52 7.55
CA LYS A 322 -17.73 10.72 7.19
C LYS A 322 -18.74 10.44 6.09
N LEU A 323 -19.81 11.22 6.06
CA LEU A 323 -20.64 11.42 4.89
C LEU A 323 -19.94 12.41 3.94
N ILE A 324 -19.82 12.04 2.67
CA ILE A 324 -18.91 12.71 1.74
C ILE A 324 -19.68 13.38 0.60
N VAL A 325 -19.47 14.67 0.40
CA VAL A 325 -19.76 15.36 -0.86
C VAL A 325 -18.48 15.37 -1.69
N TYR A 326 -18.43 14.52 -2.72
CA TYR A 326 -17.22 14.33 -3.51
C TYR A 326 -17.20 15.27 -4.73
N ASP A 327 -16.21 16.16 -4.78
CA ASP A 327 -15.85 16.93 -5.98
C ASP A 327 -15.11 16.01 -6.96
N CYS A 328 -15.90 15.24 -7.71
CA CYS A 328 -15.42 14.15 -8.56
C CYS A 328 -14.98 14.68 -9.93
N ALA A 329 -13.75 14.38 -10.34
CA ALA A 329 -13.37 14.54 -11.75
C ALA A 329 -14.13 13.50 -12.61
N SER A 330 -14.44 13.82 -13.86
CA SER A 330 -15.24 12.94 -14.74
C SER A 330 -14.64 11.53 -14.89
N HIS A 331 -13.32 11.43 -15.00
CA HIS A 331 -12.59 10.15 -15.08
C HIS A 331 -12.57 9.36 -13.75
N LYS A 332 -13.10 9.92 -12.65
CA LYS A 332 -13.19 9.29 -11.32
C LYS A 332 -14.62 8.91 -10.92
N GLU A 333 -15.62 9.16 -11.77
CA GLU A 333 -17.02 8.86 -11.46
C GLU A 333 -17.23 7.39 -11.09
N ASP A 334 -16.52 6.49 -11.76
CA ASP A 334 -16.65 5.05 -11.56
C ASP A 334 -16.03 4.59 -10.25
N TYR A 335 -14.98 5.25 -9.79
CA TYR A 335 -14.43 5.05 -8.46
C TYR A 335 -15.49 5.45 -7.42
N ALA A 336 -16.12 6.61 -7.57
CA ALA A 336 -17.18 7.05 -6.66
C ALA A 336 -18.38 6.09 -6.66
N LYS A 337 -18.84 5.62 -7.83
CA LYS A 337 -19.88 4.58 -7.96
C LYS A 337 -19.45 3.26 -7.31
N GLY A 338 -18.16 2.90 -7.42
CA GLY A 338 -17.57 1.73 -6.77
C GLY A 338 -17.64 1.81 -5.25
N VAL A 339 -17.34 2.97 -4.67
CA VAL A 339 -17.45 3.22 -3.22
C VAL A 339 -18.89 3.02 -2.74
N ILE A 340 -19.87 3.65 -3.42
CA ILE A 340 -21.30 3.52 -3.08
C ILE A 340 -21.73 2.05 -3.15
N SER A 341 -21.35 1.34 -4.22
CA SER A 341 -21.67 -0.08 -4.42
C SER A 341 -21.05 -0.96 -3.32
N CYS A 342 -19.82 -0.64 -2.90
CA CYS A 342 -19.13 -1.33 -1.81
C CYS A 342 -19.87 -1.13 -0.48
N LEU A 343 -20.18 0.11 -0.12
CA LEU A 343 -20.94 0.43 1.09
C LEU A 343 -22.32 -0.22 1.10
N HIS A 344 -23.01 -0.24 -0.05
CA HIS A 344 -24.30 -0.90 -0.19
C HIS A 344 -24.22 -2.39 0.12
N ALA A 345 -23.17 -3.06 -0.38
CA ALA A 345 -22.94 -4.49 -0.14
C ALA A 345 -22.45 -4.79 1.29
N LEU A 346 -21.73 -3.87 1.93
CA LEU A 346 -21.27 -4.00 3.32
C LEU A 346 -22.36 -3.66 4.35
N SER A 347 -23.39 -2.92 3.95
CA SER A 347 -24.55 -2.62 4.77
C SER A 347 -25.55 -3.78 4.79
N GLU A 348 -26.02 -4.12 5.99
CA GLU A 348 -27.13 -5.06 6.22
C GLU A 348 -28.48 -4.34 6.38
N ASP A 349 -28.45 -3.00 6.53
CA ASP A 349 -29.62 -2.18 6.78
C ASP A 349 -30.19 -1.58 5.47
N GLU A 350 -31.48 -1.81 5.23
CA GLU A 350 -32.19 -1.35 4.03
C GLU A 350 -32.35 0.18 3.97
N ASN A 351 -32.49 0.88 5.11
CA ASN A 351 -32.53 2.34 5.13
C ASN A 351 -31.17 2.94 4.78
N VAL A 352 -30.07 2.28 5.17
CA VAL A 352 -28.71 2.70 4.75
C VAL A 352 -28.52 2.45 3.25
N ARG A 353 -29.00 1.32 2.72
CA ARG A 353 -28.95 1.04 1.27
C ARG A 353 -29.77 2.06 0.48
N GLU A 354 -30.96 2.40 0.97
CA GLU A 354 -31.81 3.45 0.40
C GLU A 354 -31.13 4.83 0.48
N LEU A 355 -30.52 5.17 1.61
CA LEU A 355 -29.75 6.41 1.78
C LEU A 355 -28.64 6.52 0.73
N LEU A 356 -27.83 5.47 0.57
CA LEU A 356 -26.74 5.40 -0.40
C LEU A 356 -27.25 5.54 -1.84
N HIS A 357 -28.35 4.85 -2.15
CA HIS A 357 -29.03 4.97 -3.44
C HIS A 357 -29.47 6.42 -3.68
N LEU A 358 -30.19 7.03 -2.74
CA LEU A 358 -30.68 8.41 -2.88
C LEU A 358 -29.55 9.43 -2.98
N LEU A 359 -28.43 9.23 -2.28
CA LEU A 359 -27.24 10.10 -2.40
C LEU A 359 -26.61 10.03 -3.80
N GLN A 360 -26.64 8.86 -4.45
CA GLN A 360 -26.16 8.72 -5.83
C GLN A 360 -26.99 9.54 -6.82
N TYR A 361 -28.31 9.60 -6.62
CA TYR A 361 -29.24 10.37 -7.47
C TYR A 361 -29.50 11.79 -6.95
N ALA A 362 -28.90 12.20 -5.84
CA ALA A 362 -28.94 13.59 -5.37
C ALA A 362 -28.04 14.50 -6.22
N GLU A 363 -27.24 13.93 -7.13
CA GLU A 363 -26.94 14.64 -8.37
C GLU A 363 -28.25 14.90 -9.06
N LEU A 364 -28.66 16.16 -9.19
CA LEU A 364 -29.12 16.71 -10.47
C LEU A 364 -29.67 18.12 -10.24
N ASN A 365 -29.09 19.03 -11.00
CA ASN A 365 -29.74 20.18 -11.60
C ASN A 365 -31.29 20.02 -11.63
N PRO A 366 -32.09 20.95 -11.04
CA PRO A 366 -33.56 20.89 -11.05
C PRO A 366 -34.19 20.72 -12.44
N LYS A 367 -33.38 20.95 -13.50
CA LYS A 367 -33.78 20.89 -14.91
C LYS A 367 -33.52 19.55 -15.59
N ASN A 368 -32.86 18.58 -14.96
CA ASN A 368 -32.57 17.29 -15.57
C ASN A 368 -33.04 16.17 -14.62
N THR A 369 -34.26 15.71 -14.85
CA THR A 369 -35.14 15.02 -13.92
C THR A 369 -34.79 13.55 -13.69
N ASN A 370 -34.69 13.18 -12.41
CA ASN A 370 -35.27 11.96 -11.81
C ASN A 370 -35.30 11.98 -10.27
N PHE A 371 -34.78 13.02 -9.61
CA PHE A 371 -34.89 13.21 -8.15
C PHE A 371 -36.09 14.13 -7.81
N ASN A 372 -37.22 13.53 -7.46
CA ASN A 372 -38.44 14.27 -7.15
C ASN A 372 -38.48 14.74 -5.67
N GLU A 373 -39.42 15.63 -5.35
CA GLU A 373 -39.59 16.19 -4.00
C GLU A 373 -39.78 15.12 -2.92
N LYS A 374 -40.40 13.98 -3.25
CA LYS A 374 -40.55 12.85 -2.30
C LYS A 374 -39.22 12.18 -1.99
N GLN A 375 -38.40 11.92 -3.01
CA GLN A 375 -37.05 11.37 -2.83
C GLN A 375 -36.16 12.33 -2.05
N PHE A 376 -36.31 13.64 -2.29
CA PHE A 376 -35.64 14.66 -1.51
C PHE A 376 -36.05 14.65 -0.04
N LEU A 377 -37.35 14.64 0.25
CA LEU A 377 -37.86 14.57 1.62
C LEU A 377 -37.43 13.27 2.32
N ARG A 378 -37.39 12.16 1.57
CA ARG A 378 -36.94 10.86 2.07
C ARG A 378 -35.45 10.88 2.42
N LEU A 379 -34.60 11.39 1.52
CA LEU A 379 -33.17 11.56 1.77
C LEU A 379 -32.93 12.38 3.04
N LYS A 380 -33.64 13.51 3.16
CA LYS A 380 -33.59 14.39 4.32
C LYS A 380 -33.98 13.67 5.62
N THR A 381 -35.00 12.82 5.57
CA THR A 381 -35.46 12.00 6.71
C THR A 381 -34.39 10.99 7.12
N LEU A 382 -33.77 10.30 6.15
CA LEU A 382 -32.72 9.31 6.41
C LEU A 382 -31.46 9.96 6.98
N LEU A 383 -31.02 11.09 6.44
CA LEU A 383 -29.87 11.85 6.93
C LEU A 383 -30.08 12.38 8.36
N SER A 384 -31.32 12.67 8.73
CA SER A 384 -31.66 13.17 10.08
C SER A 384 -31.88 12.04 11.09
N ASN A 385 -31.80 10.77 10.69
CA ASN A 385 -32.05 9.63 11.57
C ASN A 385 -30.73 9.11 12.19
N PRO A 386 -30.53 9.25 13.52
CA PRO A 386 -29.29 8.83 14.19
C PRO A 386 -28.97 7.33 14.05
N GLU A 387 -30.00 6.48 14.01
CA GLU A 387 -29.82 5.03 13.86
C GLU A 387 -29.30 4.68 12.46
N VAL A 388 -29.86 5.30 11.42
CA VAL A 388 -29.40 5.12 10.04
C VAL A 388 -27.97 5.60 9.89
N MET A 389 -27.63 6.77 10.48
CA MET A 389 -26.26 7.30 10.44
C MET A 389 -25.27 6.42 11.21
N GLN A 390 -25.69 5.83 12.33
CA GLN A 390 -24.86 4.87 13.07
C GLN A 390 -24.61 3.58 12.24
N LYS A 391 -25.65 3.04 11.60
CA LYS A 391 -25.54 1.87 10.72
C LYS A 391 -24.68 2.15 9.48
N TYR A 392 -24.77 3.35 8.93
CA TYR A 392 -23.87 3.82 7.87
C TYR A 392 -22.39 3.80 8.32
N LYS A 393 -22.10 4.33 9.51
CA LYS A 393 -20.73 4.31 10.07
C LYS A 393 -20.22 2.89 10.31
N GLU A 394 -21.08 1.98 10.76
CA GLU A 394 -20.75 0.55 10.90
C GLU A 394 -20.35 -0.07 9.54
N ALA A 395 -21.06 0.27 8.46
CA ALA A 395 -20.68 -0.16 7.11
C ALA A 395 -19.33 0.45 6.66
N CYS A 396 -19.12 1.75 6.90
CA CYS A 396 -17.84 2.41 6.62
C CYS A 396 -16.67 1.78 7.39
N ALA A 397 -16.88 1.37 8.64
CA ALA A 397 -15.86 0.74 9.48
C ALA A 397 -15.36 -0.61 8.90
N LYS A 398 -16.16 -1.28 8.06
CA LYS A 398 -15.75 -2.51 7.36
C LYS A 398 -14.78 -2.24 6.20
N ILE A 399 -14.74 -1.02 5.62
CA ILE A 399 -13.85 -0.69 4.49
C ILE A 399 -12.37 -0.82 4.89
N PRO A 400 -11.86 -0.16 5.94
CA PRO A 400 -10.47 -0.31 6.37
C PRO A 400 -10.04 -1.74 6.68
N GLN A 401 -10.98 -2.62 7.05
CA GLN A 401 -10.71 -4.01 7.40
C GLN A 401 -10.59 -4.91 6.17
N GLN A 402 -11.34 -4.62 5.10
CA GLN A 402 -11.43 -5.47 3.91
C GLN A 402 -10.65 -4.91 2.71
N PHE A 403 -10.42 -3.60 2.68
CA PHE A 403 -9.91 -2.86 1.53
C PHE A 403 -8.76 -1.92 1.92
N ASN A 404 -7.69 -2.49 2.47
CA ASN A 404 -6.50 -1.77 2.89
C ASN A 404 -5.36 -1.95 1.89
N LEU A 405 -5.21 -0.96 0.99
CA LEU A 405 -4.22 -1.02 -0.08
C LEU A 405 -2.78 -1.08 0.46
N GLY A 406 -2.46 -0.34 1.52
CA GLY A 406 -1.10 -0.31 2.04
C GLY A 406 -0.69 -1.62 2.70
N ALA A 407 -1.63 -2.35 3.31
CA ALA A 407 -1.39 -3.70 3.80
C ALA A 407 -1.13 -4.67 2.64
N ALA A 408 -1.92 -4.58 1.56
CA ALA A 408 -1.72 -5.39 0.36
C ALA A 408 -0.37 -5.12 -0.32
N ILE A 409 0.06 -3.86 -0.40
CA ILE A 409 1.40 -3.49 -0.90
C ILE A 409 2.48 -4.14 -0.04
N ALA A 410 2.39 -3.98 1.29
CA ALA A 410 3.35 -4.55 2.21
C ALA A 410 3.44 -6.07 2.08
N ASP A 411 2.31 -6.77 2.03
CA ASP A 411 2.28 -8.22 1.91
C ASP A 411 2.96 -8.71 0.63
N VAL A 412 2.67 -8.10 -0.52
CA VAL A 412 3.32 -8.48 -1.80
C VAL A 412 4.83 -8.28 -1.74
N VAL A 413 5.28 -7.13 -1.22
CA VAL A 413 6.70 -6.83 -1.08
C VAL A 413 7.37 -7.83 -0.15
N ILE A 414 6.81 -8.06 1.05
CA ILE A 414 7.34 -8.99 2.04
C ILE A 414 7.44 -10.42 1.50
N GLN A 415 6.44 -10.89 0.76
CA GLN A 415 6.50 -12.22 0.14
C GLN A 415 7.66 -12.33 -0.85
N ALA A 416 7.94 -11.27 -1.62
CA ALA A 416 9.10 -11.25 -2.51
C ALA A 416 10.43 -11.29 -1.73
N PHE A 417 10.54 -10.57 -0.61
CA PHE A 417 11.71 -10.63 0.27
C PHE A 417 11.91 -12.03 0.88
N LEU A 418 10.84 -12.64 1.40
CA LEU A 418 10.89 -14.00 1.95
C LEU A 418 11.29 -15.03 0.89
N ALA A 419 10.73 -14.94 -0.33
CA ALA A 419 11.11 -15.81 -1.43
C ALA A 419 12.61 -15.70 -1.76
N ARG A 420 13.15 -14.47 -1.79
CA ARG A 420 14.58 -14.23 -2.01
C ARG A 420 15.46 -14.73 -0.87
N GLN A 421 15.06 -14.50 0.37
CA GLN A 421 15.80 -14.98 1.54
C GLN A 421 15.83 -16.51 1.56
N ASN A 422 14.70 -17.15 1.26
CA ASN A 422 14.62 -18.60 1.11
C ASN A 422 15.51 -19.10 -0.03
N TYR A 423 15.53 -18.42 -1.17
CA TYR A 423 16.44 -18.75 -2.27
C TYR A 423 17.92 -18.58 -1.88
N ARG A 424 18.31 -17.51 -1.19
CA ARG A 424 19.68 -17.32 -0.69
C ARG A 424 20.07 -18.38 0.34
N ASN A 425 19.18 -18.69 1.27
CA ASN A 425 19.38 -19.75 2.27
C ASN A 425 19.51 -21.12 1.59
N MET A 426 18.68 -21.37 0.58
CA MET A 426 18.75 -22.57 -0.25
C MET A 426 20.12 -22.64 -0.95
N LEU A 427 20.57 -21.58 -1.62
CA LEU A 427 21.88 -21.52 -2.27
C LEU A 427 23.05 -21.71 -1.28
N SER A 428 22.97 -21.12 -0.08
CA SER A 428 23.99 -21.31 0.98
C SER A 428 24.02 -22.76 1.45
N LYS A 429 22.87 -23.35 1.77
CA LYS A 429 22.78 -24.77 2.14
C LYS A 429 23.28 -25.67 1.02
N PHE A 430 23.01 -25.32 -0.24
CA PHE A 430 23.55 -26.03 -1.39
C PHE A 430 25.07 -25.88 -1.53
N HIS A 431 25.61 -24.69 -1.29
CA HIS A 431 27.05 -24.45 -1.28
C HIS A 431 27.74 -25.25 -0.16
N ASP A 432 27.13 -25.32 1.02
CA ASP A 432 27.61 -26.13 2.14
C ASP A 432 27.50 -27.63 1.83
N LEU A 433 26.40 -28.07 1.21
CA LEU A 433 26.24 -29.45 0.71
C LEU A 433 27.25 -29.78 -0.39
N ARG A 434 27.57 -28.83 -1.29
CA ARG A 434 28.59 -28.99 -2.32
C ARG A 434 29.99 -29.10 -1.72
N LYS A 435 30.27 -28.35 -0.65
CA LYS A 435 31.51 -28.49 0.13
C LYS A 435 31.59 -29.82 0.87
N ALA A 436 30.48 -30.28 1.46
CA ALA A 436 30.41 -31.54 2.20
C ALA A 436 30.40 -32.78 1.28
N TYR A 437 29.86 -32.66 0.06
CA TYR A 437 29.71 -33.75 -0.90
C TYR A 437 30.15 -33.32 -2.32
N PRO A 438 31.45 -33.02 -2.53
CA PRO A 438 31.97 -32.48 -3.80
C PRO A 438 31.83 -33.43 -5.00
N LYS A 439 31.47 -34.70 -4.76
CA LYS A 439 31.50 -35.81 -5.71
C LYS A 439 30.13 -36.35 -6.14
N ILE A 440 29.03 -35.82 -5.60
CA ILE A 440 27.67 -36.14 -6.10
C ILE A 440 27.44 -35.32 -7.37
N GLY A 441 26.87 -35.92 -8.42
CA GLY A 441 26.64 -35.35 -9.76
C GLY A 441 25.70 -34.12 -9.83
N PHE A 442 25.73 -33.23 -8.84
CA PHE A 442 25.01 -31.97 -8.77
C PHE A 442 25.20 -31.10 -10.00
N LYS A 443 26.34 -31.20 -10.71
CA LYS A 443 26.65 -30.39 -11.90
C LYS A 443 25.58 -30.51 -13.02
N LYS A 444 24.95 -31.69 -13.19
CA LYS A 444 23.90 -31.91 -14.21
C LYS A 444 22.49 -31.50 -13.75
N LYS A 445 22.14 -31.72 -12.47
CA LYS A 445 20.88 -31.19 -11.88
C LYS A 445 20.90 -29.66 -11.72
N MET A 446 22.09 -29.06 -11.55
CA MET A 446 22.31 -27.60 -11.46
C MET A 446 21.98 -26.84 -12.75
N MET A 447 22.33 -27.38 -13.93
CA MET A 447 22.02 -26.74 -15.21
C MET A 447 20.51 -26.63 -15.46
N PHE A 448 19.73 -27.58 -14.93
CA PHE A 448 18.27 -27.54 -14.99
C PHE A 448 17.67 -26.47 -14.05
N LEU A 449 18.23 -26.28 -12.85
CA LEU A 449 17.76 -25.31 -11.87
C LEU A 449 18.15 -23.85 -12.20
N THR A 450 19.26 -23.63 -12.90
CA THR A 450 19.67 -22.29 -13.29
C THR A 450 18.96 -21.77 -14.55
N ASN A 451 18.41 -22.65 -15.39
CA ASN A 451 17.90 -22.26 -16.70
C ASN A 451 16.38 -22.39 -16.88
N GLU A 452 15.62 -23.24 -16.16
CA GLU A 452 14.20 -23.47 -16.56
C GLU A 452 13.15 -23.62 -15.44
N GLN A 453 13.49 -23.70 -14.15
CA GLN A 453 12.46 -23.73 -13.10
C GLN A 453 12.87 -22.93 -11.86
N ARG A 454 12.28 -21.74 -11.70
CA ARG A 454 12.18 -21.10 -10.38
C ARG A 454 10.82 -21.47 -9.79
N PHE A 455 10.84 -22.02 -8.59
CA PHE A 455 9.65 -22.38 -7.82
C PHE A 455 8.75 -21.15 -7.64
N GLU A 456 7.50 -21.25 -8.09
CA GLU A 456 6.56 -20.12 -8.15
C GLU A 456 5.94 -19.83 -6.77
N SER A 457 6.21 -20.65 -5.76
CA SER A 457 5.71 -20.45 -4.40
C SER A 457 6.62 -20.97 -3.29
N VAL A 458 6.43 -20.42 -2.07
CA VAL A 458 7.08 -20.85 -0.82
C VAL A 458 6.89 -22.35 -0.57
N ASN A 459 5.69 -22.87 -0.86
CA ASN A 459 5.31 -24.27 -0.65
C ASN A 459 6.09 -25.25 -1.57
N GLU A 460 6.41 -24.84 -2.79
CA GLU A 460 7.17 -25.67 -3.72
C GLU A 460 8.66 -25.73 -3.36
N THR A 461 9.19 -24.61 -2.85
CA THR A 461 10.56 -24.52 -2.34
C THR A 461 10.76 -25.42 -1.12
N GLU A 462 9.83 -25.42 -0.16
CA GLU A 462 9.89 -26.28 1.03
C GLU A 462 9.73 -27.77 0.67
N LYS A 463 8.82 -28.11 -0.24
CA LYS A 463 8.66 -29.48 -0.77
C LYS A 463 9.92 -29.96 -1.46
N PHE A 464 10.56 -29.12 -2.26
CA PHE A 464 11.81 -29.47 -2.94
C PHE A 464 12.96 -29.68 -1.96
N ILE A 465 13.15 -28.79 -0.98
CA ILE A 465 14.16 -28.97 0.08
C ILE A 465 13.90 -30.26 0.87
N ALA A 466 12.64 -30.54 1.21
CA ALA A 466 12.26 -31.77 1.88
C ALA A 466 12.56 -33.01 1.03
N GLN A 467 12.27 -32.96 -0.27
CA GLN A 467 12.54 -34.05 -1.21
C GLN A 467 14.04 -34.27 -1.43
N LEU A 468 14.83 -33.20 -1.47
CA LEU A 468 16.28 -33.29 -1.61
C LEU A 468 16.94 -33.84 -0.33
N ASN A 469 16.42 -33.48 0.85
CA ASN A 469 16.82 -34.08 2.11
C ASN A 469 16.41 -35.55 2.20
N LEU A 470 15.24 -35.92 1.68
CA LEU A 470 14.78 -37.31 1.61
C LEU A 470 15.66 -38.14 0.67
N GLU A 471 15.99 -37.62 -0.52
CA GLU A 471 16.92 -38.26 -1.48
C GLU A 471 18.32 -38.41 -0.88
N LEU A 472 18.81 -37.41 -0.13
CA LEU A 472 20.10 -37.47 0.58
C LEU A 472 20.09 -38.52 1.69
N GLN A 473 19.01 -38.60 2.49
CA GLN A 473 18.85 -39.65 3.49
C GLN A 473 18.75 -41.05 2.85
N GLN A 474 18.00 -41.20 1.77
CA GLN A 474 17.91 -42.44 1.01
C GLN A 474 19.26 -42.84 0.40
N HIS A 475 20.04 -41.89 -0.12
CA HIS A 475 21.39 -42.18 -0.61
C HIS A 475 22.37 -42.55 0.50
N GLN A 476 22.31 -41.90 1.67
CA GLN A 476 23.10 -42.27 2.84
C GLN A 476 22.72 -43.67 3.38
N ILE A 477 21.43 -44.00 3.40
CA ILE A 477 20.93 -45.33 3.79
C ILE A 477 21.37 -46.38 2.77
N THR A 478 21.27 -46.09 1.48
CA THR A 478 21.70 -47.01 0.40
C THR A 478 23.21 -47.24 0.44
N TYR A 479 24.02 -46.19 0.69
CA TYR A 479 25.47 -46.34 0.91
C TYR A 479 25.79 -47.15 2.16
N LYS A 480 25.11 -46.90 3.29
CA LYS A 480 25.29 -47.70 4.51
C LYS A 480 24.89 -49.16 4.31
N MET A 481 23.76 -49.44 3.67
CA MET A 481 23.31 -50.80 3.38
C MET A 481 24.24 -51.55 2.42
N ALA A 482 24.72 -50.88 1.36
CA ALA A 482 25.70 -51.46 0.45
C ALA A 482 27.05 -51.72 1.14
N PHE A 483 27.45 -50.86 2.08
CA PHE A 483 28.66 -51.05 2.86
C PHE A 483 28.53 -52.20 3.87
N SER A 484 27.37 -52.31 4.55
CA SER A 484 27.09 -53.41 5.47
C SER A 484 27.03 -54.76 4.76
N SER A 485 26.38 -54.86 3.59
CA SER A 485 26.31 -56.13 2.85
C SER A 485 27.66 -56.54 2.23
N LEU A 486 28.47 -55.57 1.80
CA LEU A 486 29.83 -55.82 1.33
C LEU A 486 30.75 -56.26 2.48
N SER A 487 30.62 -55.66 3.67
CA SER A 487 31.35 -56.04 4.88
C SER A 487 31.00 -57.47 5.32
N GLU A 488 29.72 -57.83 5.35
CA GLU A 488 29.29 -59.20 5.67
C GLU A 488 29.77 -60.23 4.64
N HIS A 489 29.75 -59.89 3.35
CA HIS A 489 30.23 -60.78 2.29
C HIS A 489 31.76 -61.00 2.37
N VAL A 490 32.52 -59.96 2.74
CA VAL A 490 33.97 -60.05 2.95
C VAL A 490 34.31 -60.83 4.22
N GLU A 491 33.58 -60.65 5.32
CA GLU A 491 33.74 -61.45 6.54
C GLU A 491 33.44 -62.94 6.32
N GLN A 492 32.41 -63.26 5.52
CA GLN A 492 32.09 -64.65 5.16
C GLN A 492 33.18 -65.29 4.30
N GLN A 493 33.75 -64.56 3.33
CA GLN A 493 34.86 -65.06 2.52
C GLN A 493 36.15 -65.24 3.33
N ILE A 494 36.44 -64.32 4.26
CA ILE A 494 37.58 -64.46 5.18
C ILE A 494 37.40 -65.69 6.09
N LYS A 495 36.20 -65.91 6.64
CA LYS A 495 35.89 -67.12 7.42
C LYS A 495 36.07 -68.39 6.61
N HIS A 496 35.59 -68.42 5.37
CA HIS A 496 35.70 -69.59 4.50
C HIS A 496 37.17 -69.92 4.16
N ILE A 497 37.99 -68.90 3.89
CA ILE A 497 39.44 -69.03 3.64
C ILE A 497 40.20 -69.49 4.90
N LEU A 498 39.77 -69.09 6.10
CA LEU A 498 40.37 -69.50 7.36
C LEU A 498 39.98 -70.94 7.75
N THR A 499 38.81 -71.42 7.36
CA THR A 499 38.39 -72.83 7.58
C THR A 499 39.00 -73.82 6.58
N ASP A 500 39.36 -73.39 5.36
CA ASP A 500 39.92 -74.28 4.32
C ASP A 500 41.46 -74.45 4.40
N HIS A 501 42.14 -73.76 5.33
CA HIS A 501 43.59 -73.76 5.44
C HIS A 501 44.13 -74.08 6.85
N GLU A 502 43.82 -75.27 7.36
CA GLU A 502 44.58 -75.90 8.45
C GLU A 502 45.85 -76.65 7.97
N GLY A 503 46.23 -76.53 6.70
CA GLY A 503 47.43 -77.21 6.19
C GLY A 503 48.08 -76.51 5.01
N ASN A 504 49.30 -75.99 5.24
CA ASN A 504 50.29 -75.59 4.23
C ASN A 504 49.89 -74.48 3.23
N SER A 505 50.09 -73.22 3.64
CA SER A 505 51.16 -72.35 3.11
C SER A 505 50.83 -70.90 3.42
N GLU A 506 51.46 -70.35 4.47
CA GLU A 506 51.42 -68.93 4.83
C GLU A 506 51.67 -68.00 3.64
N HIS A 507 52.44 -68.45 2.64
CA HIS A 507 52.73 -67.68 1.42
C HIS A 507 51.60 -67.64 0.37
N LYS A 508 50.73 -68.66 0.25
CA LYS A 508 49.58 -68.59 -0.68
C LYS A 508 48.42 -67.83 -0.06
N GLY A 509 48.15 -68.03 1.24
CA GLY A 509 47.11 -67.30 1.96
C GLY A 509 47.37 -65.78 1.95
N ARG A 510 48.61 -65.36 2.20
CA ARG A 510 49.01 -63.94 2.18
C ARG A 510 48.93 -63.30 0.80
N ARG A 511 49.35 -64.01 -0.27
CA ARG A 511 49.19 -63.54 -1.66
C ARG A 511 47.74 -63.45 -2.11
N LEU A 512 46.87 -64.36 -1.66
CA LEU A 512 45.44 -64.29 -1.95
C LEU A 512 44.77 -63.13 -1.20
N LEU A 513 45.17 -62.90 0.05
CA LEU A 513 44.72 -61.77 0.87
C LEU A 513 45.14 -60.44 0.25
N GLU A 514 46.41 -60.30 -0.15
CA GLU A 514 46.92 -59.11 -0.86
C GLU A 514 46.17 -58.88 -2.18
N LYS A 515 45.93 -59.94 -2.96
CA LYS A 515 45.18 -59.83 -4.23
C LYS A 515 43.73 -59.41 -4.02
N ASN A 516 43.08 -59.90 -2.96
CA ASN A 516 41.69 -59.54 -2.62
C ASN A 516 41.60 -58.15 -1.98
N VAL A 517 42.57 -57.73 -1.17
CA VAL A 517 42.69 -56.36 -0.64
C VAL A 517 42.97 -55.37 -1.77
N SER A 518 43.83 -55.68 -2.73
CA SER A 518 44.04 -54.86 -3.93
C SER A 518 42.79 -54.79 -4.82
N ARG A 519 42.03 -55.89 -4.94
CA ARG A 519 40.77 -55.91 -5.70
C ARG A 519 39.64 -55.14 -4.99
N LEU A 520 39.60 -55.17 -3.66
CA LEU A 520 38.74 -54.33 -2.84
C LEU A 520 39.13 -52.85 -2.95
N ALA A 521 40.43 -52.52 -2.96
CA ALA A 521 40.92 -51.17 -3.17
C ALA A 521 40.63 -50.65 -4.60
N GLU A 522 40.66 -51.51 -5.62
CA GLU A 522 40.25 -51.19 -6.99
C GLU A 522 38.73 -50.98 -7.10
N LEU A 523 37.92 -51.82 -6.46
CA LEU A 523 36.47 -51.65 -6.38
C LEU A 523 36.11 -50.36 -5.63
N TYR A 524 36.82 -50.06 -4.54
CA TYR A 524 36.71 -48.80 -3.81
C TYR A 524 37.12 -47.59 -4.69
N LYS A 525 38.18 -47.73 -5.50
CA LYS A 525 38.59 -46.72 -6.51
C LYS A 525 37.57 -46.54 -7.62
N LYS A 526 36.85 -47.60 -8.04
CA LYS A 526 35.76 -47.53 -9.05
C LYS A 526 34.45 -46.99 -8.47
N MET A 527 34.25 -47.12 -7.16
CA MET A 527 33.11 -46.54 -6.42
C MET A 527 33.34 -45.08 -6.02
N LEU A 528 34.60 -44.63 -5.99
CA LEU A 528 34.96 -43.21 -5.95
C LEU A 528 34.92 -42.66 -7.39
N PRO A 529 34.23 -41.54 -7.67
CA PRO A 529 34.24 -40.99 -9.02
C PRO A 529 35.64 -40.47 -9.38
N GLU A 530 36.11 -40.84 -10.58
CA GLU A 530 37.40 -40.46 -11.15
C GLU A 530 37.55 -38.93 -11.27
N GLU A 531 38.64 -38.38 -10.75
CA GLU A 531 39.08 -37.03 -11.06
C GLU A 531 39.60 -37.00 -12.50
N LYS A 532 38.88 -36.32 -13.39
CA LYS A 532 39.54 -35.71 -14.56
C LYS A 532 39.93 -34.29 -14.16
N GLU A 533 41.23 -34.09 -13.95
CA GLU A 533 41.82 -32.76 -13.92
C GLU A 533 41.57 -32.09 -15.27
N ASP A 534 40.71 -31.08 -15.30
CA ASP A 534 40.75 -30.02 -16.31
C ASP A 534 41.32 -28.78 -15.64
N PHE A 535 42.65 -28.66 -15.69
CA PHE A 535 43.34 -27.40 -15.49
C PHE A 535 43.28 -26.61 -16.81
N SER A 536 42.28 -25.72 -16.94
CA SER A 536 42.44 -24.51 -17.74
C SER A 536 42.08 -23.29 -16.90
N MET A 537 43.11 -22.75 -16.26
CA MET A 537 43.11 -21.36 -15.83
C MET A 537 43.12 -20.48 -17.08
N GLU A 538 41.99 -19.89 -17.46
CA GLU A 538 42.03 -18.65 -18.25
C GLU A 538 42.23 -17.48 -17.30
N ARG A 539 43.43 -16.90 -17.42
CA ARG A 539 43.96 -15.73 -16.71
C ARG A 539 43.31 -14.43 -17.21
N PRO A 540 43.45 -13.33 -16.45
CA PRO A 540 42.64 -12.12 -16.57
C PRO A 540 43.11 -11.24 -17.75
N PHE A 541 42.16 -10.65 -18.47
CA PHE A 541 42.46 -9.55 -19.38
C PHE A 541 42.25 -8.20 -18.67
N SER A 542 43.36 -7.69 -18.14
CA SER A 542 43.64 -6.26 -18.10
C SER A 542 44.90 -6.01 -18.95
N LYS A 543 44.79 -5.27 -20.05
CA LYS A 543 45.57 -4.05 -20.28
C LYS A 543 45.32 -3.46 -21.67
N SER A 544 45.20 -2.15 -21.63
CA SER A 544 45.19 -1.17 -22.70
C SER A 544 46.52 -1.06 -23.46
N MET A 545 46.39 -0.41 -24.63
CA MET A 545 47.37 0.37 -25.42
C MET A 545 48.28 -0.35 -26.42
N SER A 546 47.95 -0.15 -27.70
CA SER A 546 48.75 0.66 -28.62
C SER A 546 47.88 1.74 -29.23
#